data_AF-A0A178HLV1-F1
#
_entry.id   AF-A0A178HLV1-F1
#
_cell.length_a   1.000
_cell.length_b   1.000
_cell.length_c   1.000
_cell.angle_alpha   90.00
_cell.angle_beta   90.00
_cell.angle_gamma   90.00
#
_symmetry.space_group_name_H-M   'P 1'
#
loop_
_entity.id
_entity.type
_entity.pdbx_description
1 polymer ?
#
loop_
_entity_poly.entity_id
_entity_poly.type
_entity_poly.pdbx_seq_one_letter_code
_entity_poly.pdbx_strand_id
1 'polypeptide(L)'
;MEIVDLGEVRSRRALAANAPDPDCIVYDGDGRAMGIFAVDWEHGGRRWTVQIAAYDWADAEARVASMRVGLHVTGQVVAKGDAPAC
;
A
#
# COMPACT_ATOMS: atom_id res chain seq x y z
N MET A 1 16.11 -25.68 -5.25
CA MET A 1 15.21 -24.56 -5.56
C MET A 1 13.96 -24.77 -4.75
N GLU A 2 13.83 -24.07 -3.63
CA GLU A 2 12.66 -24.13 -2.76
C GLU A 2 11.66 -23.10 -3.27
N ILE A 3 10.49 -23.55 -3.73
CA ILE A 3 9.41 -22.66 -4.13
C ILE A 3 8.68 -22.29 -2.84
N VAL A 4 8.93 -21.09 -2.35
CA VAL A 4 8.24 -20.57 -1.18
C VAL A 4 6.91 -19.98 -1.63
N ASP A 5 5.81 -20.52 -1.09
CA ASP A 5 4.48 -19.95 -1.28
C ASP A 5 4.38 -18.63 -0.49
N LEU A 6 4.44 -17.52 -1.22
CA LEU A 6 4.36 -16.18 -0.65
C LEU A 6 3.01 -15.92 0.04
N GLY A 7 1.93 -16.59 -0.38
CA GLY A 7 0.62 -16.53 0.27
C GLY A 7 0.62 -17.23 1.63
N GLU A 8 1.31 -18.37 1.73
CA GLU A 8 1.47 -19.10 2.99
C GLU A 8 2.34 -18.34 3.99
N VAL A 9 3.45 -17.73 3.54
CA VAL A 9 4.31 -16.88 4.37
C VAL A 9 3.55 -15.65 4.89
N ARG A 10 2.76 -15.00 4.03
CA ARG A 10 1.90 -13.86 4.41
C ARG A 10 0.82 -14.27 5.42
N SER A 11 0.17 -15.42 5.22
CA SER A 11 -0.87 -15.90 6.14
C SER A 11 -0.28 -16.28 7.51
N ARG A 12 0.92 -16.88 7.53
CA ARG A 12 1.64 -17.22 8.76
C ARG A 12 2.08 -15.98 9.53
N ARG A 13 2.47 -14.90 8.83
CA ARG A 13 2.84 -13.60 9.44
C ARG A 13 1.60 -12.81 9.91
N ALA A 14 0.51 -12.84 9.14
CA ALA A 14 -0.76 -12.23 9.52
C ALA A 14 -1.40 -12.85 10.77
N LEU A 15 -1.18 -14.15 11.01
CA LEU A 15 -1.62 -14.82 12.25
C LEU A 15 -0.76 -14.48 13.48
N ALA A 16 0.47 -13.94 13.31
CA ALA A 16 1.43 -13.81 14.41
C ALA A 16 1.30 -12.48 15.19
N ALA A 17 0.86 -11.39 14.56
CA ALA A 17 0.41 -10.14 15.19
C ALA A 17 0.11 -9.16 14.05
N ASN A 18 -0.76 -8.17 14.28
CA ASN A 18 -1.14 -7.10 13.35
C ASN A 18 0.01 -6.16 12.90
N ALA A 19 1.25 -6.65 12.81
CA ALA A 19 2.42 -5.91 12.39
C ALA A 19 2.58 -6.00 10.86
N PRO A 20 2.86 -4.88 10.17
CA PRO A 20 3.21 -4.89 8.75
C PRO A 20 4.42 -5.77 8.48
N ASP A 21 4.49 -6.35 7.28
CA ASP A 21 5.71 -7.04 6.82
C ASP A 21 6.90 -6.06 6.90
N PRO A 22 8.06 -6.45 7.48
CA PRO A 22 9.22 -5.56 7.60
C PRO A 22 9.67 -4.92 6.28
N ASP A 23 9.50 -5.62 5.16
CA ASP A 23 9.84 -5.11 3.82
C ASP A 23 8.79 -4.10 3.29
N CYS A 24 7.65 -3.99 3.97
CA CYS A 24 6.54 -3.10 3.65
C CYS A 24 6.36 -2.01 4.71
N ILE A 25 7.43 -1.67 5.45
CA ILE A 25 7.44 -0.56 6.40
C ILE A 25 8.09 0.66 5.74
N VAL A 26 7.42 1.79 5.84
CA VAL A 26 7.99 3.10 5.56
C VAL A 26 7.93 3.96 6.80
N TYR A 27 8.80 4.95 6.90
CA TYR A 27 8.83 5.86 8.04
C TYR A 27 8.34 7.24 7.62
N ASP A 28 7.54 7.88 8.47
CA ASP A 28 7.15 9.28 8.28
C ASP A 28 8.32 10.24 8.60
N GLY A 29 8.06 11.55 8.51
CA GLY A 29 9.06 12.58 8.84
C GLY A 29 9.49 12.61 10.31
N ASP A 30 8.72 12.01 11.22
CA ASP A 30 8.99 11.91 12.65
C ASP A 30 9.62 10.56 13.04
N GLY A 31 9.89 9.69 12.07
CA GLY A 31 10.46 8.35 12.28
C GLY A 31 9.46 7.30 12.79
N ARG A 32 8.15 7.55 12.70
CA ARG A 32 7.12 6.57 13.02
C ARG A 32 6.92 5.60 11.86
N ALA A 33 6.87 4.31 12.18
CA ALA A 33 6.61 3.28 11.20
C ALA A 33 5.15 3.31 10.70
N MET A 34 4.98 3.19 9.39
CA MET A 34 3.72 2.99 8.69
C MET A 34 3.83 1.72 7.84
N GLY A 35 2.78 0.92 7.81
CA GLY A 35 2.66 -0.19 6.87
C GLY A 35 2.20 0.28 5.49
N ILE A 36 2.62 -0.42 4.45
CA ILE A 36 2.07 -0.26 3.09
C ILE A 36 0.82 -1.12 2.93
N PHE A 37 -0.30 -0.48 2.58
CA PHE A 37 -1.59 -1.10 2.31
C PHE A 37 -1.93 -0.96 0.82
N ALA A 38 -2.50 -2.02 0.24
CA ALA A 38 -3.08 -1.97 -1.09
C ALA A 38 -4.53 -1.48 -1.04
N VAL A 39 -4.88 -0.55 -1.92
CA VAL A 39 -6.23 -0.01 -2.07
C VAL A 39 -6.71 -0.31 -3.48
N ASP A 40 -7.79 -1.10 -3.56
CA ASP A 40 -8.37 -1.53 -4.81
C ASP A 40 -9.69 -0.81 -5.10
N TRP A 41 -9.94 -0.52 -6.37
CA TRP A 41 -11.25 -0.08 -6.84
C TRP A 41 -11.51 -0.58 -8.26
N GLU A 42 -12.78 -0.55 -8.66
CA GLU A 42 -13.19 -0.89 -10.02
C GLU A 42 -13.52 0.37 -10.82
N HIS A 43 -13.01 0.44 -12.04
CA HIS A 43 -13.27 1.53 -12.98
C HIS A 43 -13.24 1.00 -14.41
N GLY A 44 -14.33 1.20 -15.15
CA GLY A 44 -14.44 0.73 -16.54
C GLY A 44 -14.39 -0.79 -16.69
N GLY A 45 -14.91 -1.54 -15.71
CA GLY A 45 -14.87 -3.02 -15.70
C GLY A 45 -13.48 -3.60 -15.43
N ARG A 46 -12.50 -2.78 -15.03
CA ARG A 46 -11.16 -3.20 -14.65
C ARG A 46 -10.89 -2.86 -13.19
N ARG A 47 -10.16 -3.74 -12.49
CA ARG A 47 -9.63 -3.47 -11.15
C ARG A 47 -8.33 -2.69 -11.25
N TRP A 48 -8.24 -1.65 -10.44
CA TRP A 48 -7.06 -0.83 -10.25
C TRP A 48 -6.62 -0.94 -8.81
N THR A 49 -5.31 -0.83 -8.58
CA THR A 49 -4.69 -0.93 -7.26
C THR A 49 -3.68 0.19 -7.11
N VAL A 50 -3.71 0.87 -5.97
CA VAL A 50 -2.63 1.77 -5.53
C VAL A 50 -2.14 1.35 -4.16
N GLN A 51 -0.92 1.77 -3.83
CA GLN A 51 -0.35 1.58 -2.52
C GLN A 51 -0.44 2.87 -1.71
N ILE A 52 -0.81 2.75 -0.43
CA ILE A 52 -0.80 3.85 0.53
C ILE A 52 -0.01 3.43 1.76
N ALA A 53 0.67 4.38 2.40
CA ALA A 53 1.21 4.18 3.74
C ALA A 53 0.16 4.56 4.79
N ALA A 54 0.00 3.75 5.85
CA ALA A 54 -0.87 4.04 6.98
C ALA A 54 -0.33 3.42 8.27
N TYR A 55 -0.73 3.94 9.43
CA TYR A 55 -0.23 3.44 10.73
C TYR A 55 -0.83 2.09 11.12
N ASP A 56 -2.08 1.86 10.74
CA ASP A 56 -2.83 0.64 10.98
C ASP A 56 -3.99 0.52 9.97
N TRP A 57 -4.79 -0.54 10.10
CA TRP A 57 -5.93 -0.77 9.22
C TRP A 57 -7.00 0.33 9.33
N ALA A 58 -7.21 0.89 10.53
CA ALA A 58 -8.23 1.91 10.75
C ALA A 58 -7.85 3.24 10.09
N ASP A 59 -6.58 3.64 10.20
CA ASP A 59 -6.02 4.78 9.47
C ASP A 59 -6.07 4.55 7.95
N ALA A 60 -5.74 3.34 7.48
CA ALA A 60 -5.85 2.99 6.07
C ALA A 60 -7.28 3.20 5.52
N GLU A 61 -8.29 2.66 6.20
CA GLU A 61 -9.70 2.83 5.82
C GLU A 61 -10.17 4.29 5.93
N ALA A 62 -9.73 5.04 6.93
CA ALA A 62 -10.05 6.45 7.07
C ALA A 62 -9.47 7.30 5.92
N ARG A 63 -8.26 6.98 5.46
CA ARG A 63 -7.66 7.59 4.28
C ARG A 63 -8.43 7.22 3.01
N VAL A 64 -8.83 5.95 2.83
CA VAL A 64 -9.69 5.53 1.70
C VAL A 64 -11.02 6.28 1.69
N ALA A 65 -11.67 6.44 2.86
CA ALA A 65 -12.88 7.23 2.98
C ALA A 65 -12.67 8.69 2.54
N SER A 66 -11.56 9.30 2.94
CA SER A 66 -11.18 10.65 2.52
C SER A 66 -10.89 10.74 1.03
N MET A 67 -10.24 9.72 0.45
CA MET A 67 -9.94 9.64 -0.98
C MET A 67 -11.21 9.65 -1.84
N ARG A 68 -12.26 8.93 -1.42
CA ARG A 68 -13.53 8.85 -2.17
C ARG A 68 -14.18 10.21 -2.40
N VAL A 69 -13.93 11.19 -1.53
CA VAL A 69 -14.57 12.52 -1.61
C VAL A 69 -13.59 13.65 -1.95
N GLY A 70 -12.28 13.43 -1.78
CA GLY A 70 -11.27 14.48 -1.88
C GLY A 70 -10.22 14.30 -2.98
N LEU A 71 -10.22 13.16 -3.70
CA LEU A 71 -9.26 12.93 -4.78
C LEU A 71 -9.49 13.89 -5.94
N HIS A 72 -8.40 14.52 -6.37
CA HIS A 72 -8.36 15.41 -7.53
C HIS A 72 -7.04 15.17 -8.28
N VAL A 73 -7.10 15.27 -9.61
CA VAL A 73 -5.91 15.23 -10.45
C VAL A 73 -5.20 16.58 -10.34
N THR A 74 -4.00 16.60 -9.77
CA THR A 74 -3.21 17.83 -9.56
C THR A 74 -2.32 18.19 -10.75
N GLY A 75 -1.95 17.21 -11.58
CA GLY A 75 -1.08 17.41 -12.73
C GLY A 75 -0.56 16.09 -13.28
N GLN A 76 0.34 16.18 -14.25
CA GLN A 76 1.03 15.03 -14.82
C GLN A 76 2.41 14.89 -14.16
N VAL A 77 2.70 13.71 -13.62
CA VAL A 77 4.04 13.39 -13.14
C VAL A 77 4.93 13.12 -14.35
N VAL A 78 6.07 13.82 -14.42
CA VAL A 78 7.10 13.60 -15.43
C VAL A 78 8.38 13.23 -14.71
N ALA A 79 8.90 12.04 -14.98
CA ALA A 79 10.20 11.59 -14.49
C ALA A 79 11.20 11.54 -15.65
N LYS A 80 12.47 11.91 -15.41
CA LYS A 80 13.56 11.77 -16.37
C LYS A 80 14.70 10.96 -15.73
N GLY A 81 14.95 9.77 -16.26
CA GLY A 81 15.91 8.78 -15.75
C GLY A 81 15.34 7.37 -15.79
N ASP A 82 16.14 6.36 -15.43
CA ASP A 82 15.67 4.98 -15.21
C ASP A 82 14.80 4.95 -13.95
N ALA A 83 13.54 5.39 -14.11
CA ALA A 83 12.55 5.20 -13.06
C ALA A 83 12.35 3.69 -12.87
N PRO A 84 12.32 3.17 -11.62
CA PRO A 84 11.73 1.86 -11.41
C PRO A 84 10.31 1.94 -11.97
N ALA A 85 9.98 1.02 -12.88
CA ALA A 85 8.72 1.00 -13.59
C ALA A 85 7.56 1.24 -12.62
N CYS A 86 6.74 2.25 -12.94
CA CYS A 86 5.49 2.53 -12.26
C CYS A 86 4.61 1.28 -12.14
#